data_AF-A0A0P6X4W8-F1
#
_entry.id   AF-A0A0P6X4W8-F1
#
_cell.length_a   1.000
_cell.length_b   1.000
_cell.length_c   1.000
_cell.angle_alpha   90.00
_cell.angle_beta   90.00
_cell.angle_gamma   90.00
#
_symmetry.space_group_name_H-M   'P 1'
#
loop_
_entity.id
_entity.type
_entity.pdbx_description
1 polymer ?
#
loop_
_entity_poly.entity_id
_entity_poly.type
_entity_poly.pdbx_seq_one_letter_code
_entity_poly.pdbx_strand_id
1 'polypeptide(L)'
;MEMISESMINGIPLVLVVLGLVEWSKRLGVSGKALQILSMLVGVVLGVLYQFSQQPLEGFSVWFGAVVYGLALGLVASGIYDAVRSAVNRG
;
A
#
# COMPACT_ATOMS: atom_id res chain seq x y z
N MET A 1 10.34 -3.74 -10.16
CA MET A 1 9.76 -5.09 -9.99
C MET A 1 10.26 -5.79 -8.74
N GLU A 2 11.46 -5.49 -8.24
CA GLU A 2 12.05 -6.11 -7.03
C GLU A 2 11.18 -5.96 -5.76
N MET A 3 10.62 -4.78 -5.49
CA MET A 3 9.72 -4.56 -4.33
C MET A 3 8.49 -5.49 -4.32
N ILE A 4 7.93 -5.82 -5.49
CA ILE A 4 6.74 -6.68 -5.59
C ILE A 4 7.10 -8.14 -5.28
N SER A 5 8.32 -8.55 -5.61
CA SER A 5 8.83 -9.90 -5.39
C SER A 5 9.31 -10.14 -3.95
N GLU A 6 9.80 -9.10 -3.26
CA GLU A 6 10.30 -9.22 -1.88
C GLU A 6 9.22 -9.08 -0.81
N SER A 7 8.08 -8.46 -1.17
CA SER A 7 6.98 -8.17 -0.26
C SER A 7 5.84 -9.18 -0.35
N MET A 8 6.15 -10.47 -0.22
CA MET A 8 5.18 -11.55 -0.39
C MET A 8 4.79 -12.19 0.95
N ILE A 9 3.49 -12.31 1.20
CA ILE A 9 2.94 -13.06 2.33
C ILE A 9 2.26 -14.30 1.76
N ASN A 10 2.80 -15.49 2.04
CA ASN A 10 2.22 -16.77 1.58
C ASN A 10 1.93 -16.80 0.07
N GLY A 11 2.77 -16.18 -0.76
CA GLY A 11 2.55 -16.11 -2.21
C GLY A 11 1.77 -14.88 -2.70
N ILE A 12 1.28 -14.02 -1.80
CA ILE A 12 0.47 -12.85 -2.13
C ILE A 12 1.32 -11.57 -2.01
N PRO A 13 1.55 -10.83 -3.11
CA PRO A 13 2.23 -9.54 -3.06
C PRO A 13 1.44 -8.51 -2.26
N LEU A 14 2.10 -7.85 -1.31
CA LEU A 14 1.45 -6.94 -0.36
C LEU A 14 0.82 -5.71 -1.03
N VAL A 15 1.44 -5.19 -2.11
CA VAL A 15 0.86 -4.11 -2.93
C VAL A 15 -0.53 -4.47 -3.46
N LEU A 16 -0.74 -5.73 -3.87
CA LEU A 16 -2.05 -6.17 -4.37
C LEU A 16 -3.09 -6.19 -3.26
N VAL A 17 -2.68 -6.51 -2.02
CA VAL A 17 -3.56 -6.41 -0.85
C VAL A 17 -3.96 -4.97 -0.60
N VAL A 18 -3.00 -4.02 -0.65
CA VAL A 18 -3.28 -2.58 -0.50
C VAL A 18 -4.28 -2.11 -1.57
N LEU A 19 -4.04 -2.46 -2.83
CA LEU A 19 -4.94 -2.12 -3.94
C LEU A 19 -6.33 -2.72 -3.76
N GLY A 20 -6.41 -4.00 -3.37
CA GLY A 20 -7.67 -4.68 -3.13
C GLY A 20 -8.50 -4.03 -2.02
N LEU A 21 -7.87 -3.61 -0.92
CA LEU A 21 -8.54 -2.92 0.19
C LEU A 21 -9.03 -1.52 -0.22
N VAL A 22 -8.23 -0.78 -0.98
CA VAL A 22 -8.60 0.54 -1.50
C VAL A 22 -9.77 0.41 -2.47
N GLU A 23 -9.74 -0.57 -3.37
CA GLU A 23 -10.81 -0.84 -4.32
C GLU A 23 -12.10 -1.27 -3.61
N TRP A 24 -11.99 -2.14 -2.61
CA TRP A 24 -13.12 -2.57 -1.80
C TRP A 24 -13.78 -1.39 -1.08
N SER A 25 -12.99 -0.41 -0.62
CA SER A 25 -13.49 0.78 0.07
C SER A 25 -14.35 1.68 -0.81
N LYS A 26 -14.24 1.59 -2.13
CA LYS A 26 -15.17 2.26 -3.05
C LYS A 26 -16.60 1.75 -2.92
N ARG A 27 -16.77 0.46 -2.58
CA ARG A 27 -18.09 -0.13 -2.31
C ARG A 27 -18.77 0.49 -1.09
N LEU A 28 -17.98 1.11 -0.20
CA LEU A 28 -18.45 1.86 0.96
C LEU A 28 -18.72 3.34 0.65
N GLY A 29 -18.64 3.76 -0.61
CA GLY A 29 -18.88 5.15 -1.04
C GLY A 29 -17.66 6.06 -0.97
N VAL A 30 -16.47 5.55 -0.60
CA VAL A 30 -15.24 6.35 -0.57
C VAL A 30 -14.81 6.67 -2.01
N SER A 31 -14.57 7.95 -2.29
CA SER A 31 -14.21 8.40 -3.64
C SER A 31 -13.24 9.59 -3.63
N GLY A 32 -12.70 9.91 -4.81
CA GLY A 32 -11.82 11.05 -5.02
C GLY A 32 -10.52 10.96 -4.21
N LYS A 33 -10.11 12.09 -3.62
CA LYS A 33 -8.86 12.23 -2.84
C LYS A 33 -8.82 11.33 -1.60
N ALA A 34 -9.99 10.93 -1.09
CA ALA A 34 -10.07 10.05 0.07
C ALA A 34 -9.45 8.66 -0.21
N LEU A 35 -9.57 8.17 -1.45
CA LEU A 35 -8.95 6.88 -1.84
C LEU A 35 -7.43 6.97 -1.88
N GLN A 36 -6.86 8.11 -2.30
CA GLN A 36 -5.41 8.31 -2.29
C GLN A 36 -4.85 8.31 -0.87
N ILE A 37 -5.53 9.02 0.05
CA ILE A 37 -5.15 9.04 1.47
C ILE A 37 -5.31 7.65 2.08
N LEU A 38 -6.38 6.93 1.73
CA LEU A 38 -6.60 5.57 2.20
C LEU A 38 -5.50 4.61 1.74
N SER A 39 -5.06 4.69 0.48
CA SER A 39 -3.92 3.91 -0.03
C SER A 39 -2.66 4.13 0.81
N MET A 40 -2.39 5.39 1.18
CA MET A 40 -1.24 5.74 2.02
C MET A 40 -1.36 5.14 3.42
N LEU A 41 -2.52 5.30 4.06
CA LEU A 41 -2.75 4.76 5.41
C LEU A 41 -2.65 3.24 5.43
N VAL A 42 -3.31 2.56 4.49
CA VAL A 42 -3.29 1.10 4.38
C VAL A 42 -1.87 0.62 4.06
N GLY A 43 -1.17 1.29 3.15
CA GLY A 43 0.23 0.98 2.82
C GLY A 43 1.16 1.09 4.03
N VAL A 44 1.06 2.18 4.80
CA VAL A 44 1.86 2.35 6.03
C VAL A 44 1.53 1.30 7.07
N VAL A 45 0.25 1.08 7.37
CA VAL A 45 -0.17 0.09 8.37
C VAL A 45 0.29 -1.31 7.98
N LEU A 46 0.02 -1.75 6.75
CA LEU A 46 0.42 -3.08 6.29
C LEU A 46 1.93 -3.21 6.15
N GLY A 47 2.64 -2.18 5.70
CA GLY A 47 4.09 -2.18 5.58
C GLY A 47 4.79 -2.31 6.92
N VAL A 48 4.33 -1.57 7.93
CA VAL A 48 4.85 -1.65 9.30
C VAL A 48 4.56 -3.02 9.92
N LEU A 49 3.31 -3.50 9.80
CA LEU A 49 2.94 -4.83 10.30
C LEU A 49 3.71 -5.95 9.60
N TYR A 50 3.97 -5.82 8.30
CA TYR A 50 4.80 -6.78 7.57
C TYR A 50 6.23 -6.80 8.13
N GLN A 51 6.87 -5.64 8.28
CA GLN A 51 8.23 -5.56 8.83
C GLN A 51 8.28 -6.13 10.27
N PHE A 52 7.28 -5.81 11.10
CA PHE A 52 7.14 -6.36 12.44
C PHE A 52 6.92 -7.88 12.46
N SER A 53 6.23 -8.44 11.45
CA SER A 53 6.02 -9.88 11.33
C SER A 53 7.30 -10.66 11.01
N GLN A 54 8.28 -10.00 10.36
CA GLN A 54 9.56 -10.61 10.01
C GLN A 54 10.55 -10.50 11.18
N GLN A 55 10.56 -9.38 11.88
CA GLN A 55 11.42 -9.14 13.04
C GLN A 55 10.83 -8.05 13.96
N PRO A 56 11.11 -8.11 15.28
CA PRO A 56 10.75 -7.02 16.19
C PRO A 56 11.35 -5.67 15.73
N LEU A 57 10.53 -4.61 15.78
CA LEU A 57 10.97 -3.26 15.42
C LEU A 57 11.62 -2.58 16.63
N GLU A 58 12.95 -2.67 16.74
CA GLU A 58 13.72 -2.09 17.84
C GLU A 58 14.54 -0.88 17.39
N GLY A 59 14.33 0.25 18.07
CA GLY A 59 15.07 1.49 17.80
C GLY A 59 14.57 2.29 16.58
N PHE A 60 14.97 3.56 16.53
CA PHE A 60 14.44 4.53 15.56
C PHE A 60 14.74 4.15 14.09
N SER A 61 15.94 3.62 13.81
CA SER A 61 16.34 3.28 12.44
C SER A 61 15.42 2.23 11.81
N VAL A 62 15.07 1.20 12.59
CA VAL A 62 14.21 0.11 12.13
C VAL A 62 12.76 0.59 11.95
N TRP A 63 12.25 1.39 12.89
CA TRP A 63 10.94 2.05 12.77
C TRP A 63 10.85 2.98 11.56
N PHE A 64 11.88 3.78 11.32
CA PHE A 64 11.95 4.68 10.17
C PHE A 64 11.91 3.89 8.86
N GLY A 65 12.71 2.81 8.76
CA GLY A 65 12.69 1.92 7.60
C GLY A 65 11.32 1.30 7.36
N ALA A 66 10.65 0.83 8.41
CA ALA A 66 9.32 0.24 8.30
C ALA A 66 8.24 1.23 7.82
N VAL A 67 8.28 2.47 8.31
CA VAL A 67 7.39 3.53 7.86
C VAL A 67 7.67 3.90 6.40
N VAL A 68 8.94 4.08 6.02
CA VAL A 68 9.33 4.40 4.62
C VAL A 68 8.91 3.28 3.67
N TYR A 69 9.09 2.03 4.06
CA TYR A 69 8.63 0.87 3.31
C TYR A 69 7.10 0.88 3.10
N GLY A 70 6.34 1.13 4.16
CA GLY A 70 4.88 1.26 4.06
C GLY A 70 4.42 2.46 3.24
N LEU A 71 5.11 3.59 3.32
CA LEU A 71 4.86 4.75 2.45
C LEU A 71 5.11 4.39 0.97
N ALA A 72 6.17 3.65 0.66
CA ALA A 72 6.45 3.19 -0.69
C ALA A 72 5.33 2.29 -1.24
N LEU A 73 4.82 1.35 -0.42
CA LEU A 73 3.66 0.53 -0.78
C LEU A 73 2.42 1.39 -1.07
N GLY A 74 2.14 2.35 -0.20
CA GLY A 74 1.00 3.27 -0.35
C GLY A 74 1.08 4.15 -1.59
N LEU A 75 2.27 4.69 -1.90
CA LEU A 75 2.53 5.53 -3.08
C LEU A 75 2.42 4.74 -4.38
N VAL A 76 2.92 3.50 -4.38
CA VAL A 76 2.76 2.61 -5.55
C VAL A 76 1.29 2.28 -5.76
N ALA A 77 0.55 1.96 -4.71
CA ALA A 77 -0.88 1.67 -4.81
C ALA A 77 -1.70 2.91 -5.27
N SER A 78 -1.41 4.11 -4.73
CA SER A 78 -2.10 5.34 -5.15
C SER A 78 -1.77 5.71 -6.59
N GLY A 79 -0.52 5.55 -7.02
CA GLY A 79 -0.11 5.79 -8.41
C GLY A 79 -0.80 4.85 -9.40
N ILE A 80 -0.90 3.56 -9.07
CA ILE A 80 -1.65 2.58 -9.88
C ILE A 80 -3.13 2.96 -9.94
N TYR A 81 -3.74 3.32 -8.82
CA TYR A 81 -5.13 3.77 -8.77
C TYR A 81 -5.38 5.01 -9.66
N ASP A 82 -4.52 6.02 -9.56
CA ASP A 82 -4.64 7.23 -10.36
C ASP A 82 -4.43 6.96 -11.86
N ALA A 83 -3.49 6.09 -12.22
CA ALA A 83 -3.27 5.68 -13.60
C ALA A 83 -4.49 4.99 -14.20
N VAL A 84 -5.10 4.04 -13.48
CA VAL A 84 -6.33 3.35 -13.90
C VAL A 84 -7.49 4.33 -14.05
N ARG A 85 -7.70 5.22 -13.08
CA ARG A 85 -8.74 6.24 -13.14
C ARG A 85 -8.56 7.18 -14.33
N SER A 86 -7.31 7.60 -14.59
CA SER A 86 -6.97 8.45 -15.73
C SER A 86 -7.24 7.76 -17.07
N ALA A 87 -6.92 6.47 -17.18
CA ALA A 87 -7.20 5.69 -18.39
C ALA A 87 -8.70 5.55 -18.66
N VAL A 88 -9.50 5.27 -17.62
CA VAL A 88 -10.96 5.12 -17.74
C VAL A 88 -11.64 6.43 -18.12
N ASN A 89 -11.20 7.57 -17.59
CA ASN A 89 -11.82 8.87 -17.88
C ASN A 89 -11.38 9.49 -19.22
N ARG A 90 -10.36 8.92 -19.87
CA ARG A 90 -9.82 9.39 -21.16
C ARG A 90 -10.36 8.61 -22.37
N GLY A 91 -11.04 7.48 -22.13
CA GLY A 91 -11.80 6.75 -23.15
C GLY A 91 -13.27 7.13 -23.11
#